data_AF-A0A6J7HDV6-F1
#
_entry.id   AF-A0A6J7HDV6-F1
#
_cell.length_a   1.000
_cell.length_b   1.000
_cell.length_c   1.000
_cell.angle_alpha   90.00
_cell.angle_beta   90.00
_cell.angle_gamma   90.00
#
_symmetry.space_group_name_H-M   'P 1'
#
loop_
_entity.id
_entity.type
_entity.pdbx_description
1 polymer ?
#
loop_
_entity_poly.entity_id
_entity_poly.type
_entity_poly.pdbx_seq_one_letter_code
_entity_poly.pdbx_strand_id
1 'polypeptide(L)' 'MRNLVGIAGKPHARTVVAVIGPATAASATEFGLRVDVQPETAAVGPLVDALAAHAEARRAEAEGGAAE' A
#
# COMPACT_ATOMS: atom_id res chain seq x y z
N MET A 1 10.13 21.81 -5.38
CA MET A 1 8.94 21.51 -4.54
C MET A 1 9.30 20.43 -3.55
N ARG A 2 8.87 20.49 -2.28
CA ARG A 2 9.05 19.40 -1.30
C ARG A 2 7.70 18.68 -1.14
N ASN A 3 7.65 17.37 -1.37
CA ASN A 3 6.44 16.57 -1.20
C ASN A 3 6.25 16.16 0.29
N LEU A 4 5.15 15.47 0.61
CA LEU A 4 4.84 15.07 1.98
C LEU A 4 5.93 14.18 2.60
N VAL A 5 6.54 13.28 1.82
CA VAL A 5 7.66 12.44 2.29
C VAL A 5 8.89 13.28 2.63
N GLY A 6 9.20 14.30 1.83
CA GLY A 6 10.31 15.21 2.07
C GLY A 6 10.09 16.18 3.24
N ILE A 7 8.83 16.42 3.63
CA ILE A 7 8.47 17.32 4.75
C ILE A 7 8.30 16.54 6.05
N ALA A 8 7.60 15.40 6.01
CA ALA A 8 7.16 14.64 7.17
C ALA A 8 7.89 13.29 7.35
N GLY A 9 8.72 12.90 6.38
CA GLY A 9 9.37 11.59 6.37
C GLY A 9 8.50 10.49 5.76
N LYS A 10 9.03 9.27 5.74
CA LYS A 10 8.32 8.09 5.22
C LYS A 10 7.16 7.70 6.16
N PRO A 11 6.06 7.14 5.61
CA PRO A 11 4.99 6.60 6.44
C PRO A 11 5.50 5.56 7.44
N HIS A 12 4.81 5.43 8.57
CA HIS A 12 5.12 4.39 9.55
C HIS A 12 5.02 3.00 8.91
N ALA A 13 5.80 2.03 9.37
CA ALA A 13 5.81 0.66 8.81
C ALA A 13 4.45 -0.06 8.88
N ARG A 14 3.51 0.43 9.70
CA ARG A 14 2.12 -0.05 9.75
C ARG A 14 1.17 0.62 8.76
N THR A 15 1.57 1.72 8.14
CA THR A 15 0.76 2.42 7.14
C THR A 15 0.74 1.61 5.84
N VAL A 16 -0.46 1.26 5.38
CA VAL A 16 -0.68 0.62 4.08
C VAL A 16 -0.74 1.70 3.00
N VAL A 17 0.09 1.57 1.98
CA VAL A 17 0.13 2.49 0.83
C VAL A 17 -0.49 1.78 -0.38
N ALA A 18 -1.66 2.27 -0.79
CA ALA A 18 -2.36 1.78 -1.98
C ALA A 18 -2.23 2.79 -3.12
N VAL A 19 -2.01 2.30 -4.34
CA VAL A 19 -1.88 3.13 -5.54
C VAL A 19 -2.81 2.62 -6.63
N ILE A 20 -3.33 3.54 -7.45
CA ILE A 20 -4.36 3.21 -8.45
C ILE A 20 -3.80 2.41 -9.64
N GLY A 21 -2.51 2.49 -9.94
CA GLY A 21 -1.92 1.81 -11.09
C GLY A 21 -0.41 1.95 -11.21
N PRO A 22 0.18 1.35 -12.27
CA PRO A 22 1.63 1.15 -12.38
C PRO A 22 2.44 2.44 -12.50
N ALA A 23 1.91 3.46 -13.17
CA ALA A 23 2.58 4.77 -13.26
C ALA A 23 2.72 5.41 -11.87
N THR A 24 1.67 5.37 -11.06
CA THR A 24 1.70 5.89 -9.69
C THR A 24 2.62 5.05 -8.79
N ALA A 25 2.64 3.73 -8.98
CA ALA A 25 3.54 2.85 -8.24
C ALA A 25 5.02 3.14 -8.52
N ALA A 26 5.37 3.38 -9.78
CA ALA A 26 6.72 3.75 -10.18
C ALA A 26 7.14 5.07 -9.51
N SER A 27 6.31 6.11 -9.60
CA SER A 27 6.59 7.39 -8.94
C SER A 27 6.66 7.27 -7.41
N ALA A 28 5.73 6.54 -6.79
CA ALA A 28 5.73 6.31 -5.35
C ALA A 28 7.06 5.66 -4.90
N THR A 29 7.50 4.63 -5.63
CA THR A 29 8.76 3.94 -5.38
C THR A 29 9.97 4.87 -5.57
N GLU A 30 9.99 5.71 -6.61
CA GLU A 30 11.03 6.71 -6.86
C GLU A 30 11.14 7.71 -5.69
N PHE A 31 10.01 8.11 -5.11
CA PHE A 31 9.97 8.96 -3.91
C PHE A 31 10.18 8.20 -2.60
N GLY A 32 10.54 6.91 -2.66
CA GLY A 32 10.89 6.09 -1.50
C GLY A 32 9.70 5.62 -0.67
N LEU A 33 8.49 5.65 -1.23
CA LEU A 33 7.32 5.01 -0.68
C LEU A 33 7.34 3.52 -1.02
N ARG A 34 6.97 2.69 -0.04
CA ARG A 34 6.54 1.32 -0.29
C ARG A 34 5.18 1.34 -0.98
N VAL A 35 4.92 0.37 -1.84
CA VAL A 35 3.58 0.13 -2.40
C VAL A 35 3.13 -1.22 -1.89
N ASP A 36 2.05 -1.23 -1.11
CA ASP A 36 1.51 -2.45 -0.49
C ASP A 36 0.36 -3.04 -1.30
N VAL A 37 -0.40 -2.16 -1.99
CA VAL A 37 -1.58 -2.55 -2.78
C VAL A 37 -1.55 -1.83 -4.13
N GLN A 38 -1.68 -2.59 -5.20
CA GLN A 38 -1.90 -2.10 -6.55
C GLN A 38 -2.87 -3.04 -7.28
N PRO A 39 -3.96 -2.55 -7.87
CA PRO A 39 -4.87 -3.37 -8.66
C PRO A 39 -4.29 -3.66 -10.05
N GLU A 40 -4.79 -4.71 -10.71
CA GLU A 40 -4.43 -5.04 -12.10
C GLU A 40 -4.99 -3.99 -13.08
N THR A 41 -6.21 -3.49 -12.82
CA THR A 41 -6.87 -2.47 -13.62
C THR A 41 -6.94 -1.16 -12.85
N ALA A 42 -6.53 -0.06 -13.49
CA ALA A 42 -6.53 1.28 -12.89
C ALA A 42 -7.95 1.88 -12.78
N ALA A 43 -8.71 1.38 -11.82
CA ALA A 43 -10.07 1.82 -11.53
C ALA A 43 -10.36 1.71 -10.03
N VAL A 44 -11.35 2.47 -9.55
CA VAL A 44 -11.69 2.54 -8.13
C VAL A 44 -12.18 1.19 -7.58
N GLY A 45 -13.07 0.51 -8.30
CA GLY A 45 -13.58 -0.81 -7.88
C GLY A 45 -12.46 -1.82 -7.63
N PRO A 46 -11.62 -2.12 -8.65
CA PRO A 46 -10.48 -3.02 -8.48
C PRO A 46 -9.50 -2.62 -7.37
N LEU A 47 -9.29 -1.31 -7.14
CA LEU A 47 -8.45 -0.84 -6.04
C LEU A 47 -9.06 -1.18 -4.67
N VAL A 48 -10.36 -0.99 -4.51
CA VAL A 48 -11.09 -1.33 -3.28
C VAL A 48 -11.04 -2.84 -3.05
N ASP A 49 -11.27 -3.64 -4.10
CA ASP A 49 -11.22 -5.11 -4.02
C ASP A 49 -9.82 -5.59 -3.62
N ALA A 50 -8.76 -5.04 -4.24
CA ALA A 50 -7.38 -5.36 -3.90
C ALA A 50 -7.03 -4.95 -2.46
N LEU A 51 -7.55 -3.82 -1.97
CA LEU A 51 -7.34 -3.38 -0.59
C LEU A 51 -8.06 -4.28 0.42
N ALA A 52 -9.27 -4.73 0.10
CA ALA A 52 -10.03 -5.67 0.93
C ALA A 52 -9.29 -7.01 1.04
N ALA A 53 -8.85 -7.57 -0.10
CA ALA A 53 -8.06 -8.81 -0.12
C ALA A 53 -6.74 -8.68 0.66
N HIS A 54 -6.06 -7.55 0.55
CA HIS A 54 -4.86 -7.27 1.34
C HIS A 54 -5.15 -7.26 2.85
N ALA A 55 -6.26 -6.63 3.27
CA ALA A 55 -6.65 -6.55 4.67
C ALA A 55 -7.02 -7.92 5.25
N GLU A 56 -7.71 -8.76 4.47
CA GLU A 56 -8.03 -10.15 4.85
C GLU A 56 -6.77 -10.99 5.02
N ALA A 57 -5.85 -10.95 4.05
CA ALA A 57 -4.56 -11.62 4.16
C ALA A 57 -3.79 -11.17 5.43
N ARG A 58 -3.70 -9.86 5.68
CA ARG A 58 -3.04 -9.32 6.88
C ARG A 58 -3.66 -9.82 8.19
N ARG A 59 -4.98 -10.04 8.24
CA ARG A 59 -5.66 -10.58 9.42
C ARG A 59 -5.30 -12.06 9.62
N ALA A 60 -5.36 -12.86 8.55
CA ALA A 60 -5.00 -14.27 8.61
C ALA A 60 -3.56 -14.48 9.11
N GLU A 61 -2.60 -13.68 8.61
CA GLU A 61 -1.21 -13.70 9.09
C GLU A 61 -1.07 -13.32 10.57
N ALA A 62 -1.87 -12.35 11.04
CA ALA A 62 -1.85 -11.92 12.43
C ALA A 62 -2.46 -12.97 13.39
N GLU A 63 -3.47 -13.70 12.93
CA GLU A 63 -4.10 -14.80 13.67
C GLU A 63 -3.19 -16.04 13.73
N GLY A 64 -2.43 -16.32 12.66
CA GLY A 64 -1.43 -17.39 12.64
C GLY A 64 -0.17 -17.10 13.47
N GLY A 65 0.22 -15.83 13.61
CA GLY A 65 1.38 -15.40 14.41
C GLY A 65 1.13 -15.27 15.93
N ALA A 66 -0.10 -15.47 16.41
CA ALA A 66 -0.42 -15.45 17.85
C ALA A 66 -0.24 -16.82 18.53
N ALA A 67 0.17 -17.85 17.79
CA ALA A 67 0.38 -19.21 18.27
C ALA A 67 1.86 -19.62 18.42
N GLU A 68 2.81 -18.68 18.29
CA GLU A 68 4.24 -18.89 18.55
C GLU A 68 4.73 -18.09 19.78
#